data_AF-M5CB15-F1
#
_entry.id   AF-M5CB15-F1
#
_cell.length_a   1.000
_cell.length_b   1.000
_cell.length_c   1.000
_cell.angle_alpha   90.00
_cell.angle_beta   90.00
_cell.angle_gamma   90.00
#
_symmetry.space_group_name_H-M   'P 1'
#
loop_
_entity.id
_entity.type
_entity.pdbx_description
1 polymer ?
#
loop_
_entity_poly.entity_id
_entity_poly.type
_entity_poly.pdbx_seq_one_letter_code
_entity_poly.pdbx_strand_id
1 'polypeptide(L)'
;MVVQTHSHRVAPSLSVGAQVTPTSSFAVVTSTPLVNTSSRSRPPSATANSTPPDTLDTRARSHSNVSTATAAVPLVTITKRSAKAVHREQLRVRQKALDSKLLSARQRFEKEVDSLGKEYRKSSREIRGRALLRNKYGIGKRKVNSYNAFRHKQSKARKASKESLEFTAAQELDTTSYQEADAETIATAKSELEEEKKERSGYIYKTLKGRTQHADKVIRGIDQAIKELNLSCGVESICIFVSGSNRDHSLLQAAYTSKGIEFFEGPLKKNLNNVLQDFQTFAQGGTEDLAKSHRELQKELRDQVSARLLSSLQEAAGPKYSIRSMKYEDYEARICRKYNVALVGWPTDLGKFRSPTQIGNKQLKMLLGLLKDDTCRFEKAPPK
;
A
#
# COMPACT_ATOMS: atom_id res chain seq x y z
N MET A 1 -42.09 -4.22 9.83
CA MET A 1 -42.14 -4.67 8.43
C MET A 1 -40.90 -5.50 8.15
N VAL A 2 -41.01 -6.82 8.28
CA VAL A 2 -39.90 -7.77 8.10
C VAL A 2 -40.34 -8.72 7.00
N VAL A 3 -39.68 -8.65 5.84
CA VAL A 3 -39.98 -9.52 4.69
C VAL A 3 -38.89 -10.57 4.62
N GLN A 4 -39.28 -11.79 4.99
CA GLN A 4 -38.47 -13.00 4.95
C GLN A 4 -38.77 -13.70 3.60
N THR A 5 -37.75 -13.92 2.77
CA THR A 5 -37.92 -14.69 1.52
C THR A 5 -37.20 -16.03 1.64
N HIS A 6 -37.98 -17.10 1.55
CA HIS A 6 -37.51 -18.47 1.36
C HIS A 6 -37.21 -18.70 -0.11
N SER A 7 -36.10 -19.38 -0.41
CA SER A 7 -35.78 -19.86 -1.75
C SER A 7 -35.50 -21.35 -1.70
N HIS A 8 -36.44 -22.12 -2.28
CA HIS A 8 -36.32 -23.54 -2.53
C HIS A 8 -35.34 -23.77 -3.69
N ARG A 9 -34.40 -24.71 -3.52
CA ARG A 9 -33.55 -25.20 -4.61
C ARG A 9 -33.91 -26.66 -4.91
N VAL A 10 -34.47 -26.84 -6.10
CA VAL A 10 -34.78 -28.13 -6.74
C VAL A 10 -33.49 -28.69 -7.35
N ALA A 11 -33.23 -29.98 -7.11
CA ALA A 11 -32.19 -30.76 -7.77
C ALA A 11 -32.72 -31.37 -9.08
N PRO A 12 -31.85 -31.61 -10.08
CA PRO A 12 -32.12 -32.66 -11.04
C PRO A 12 -31.01 -33.72 -11.08
N SER A 13 -31.51 -34.91 -11.37
CA SER A 13 -30.92 -36.24 -11.43
C SER A 13 -30.13 -36.54 -12.72
N LEU A 14 -29.18 -37.46 -12.53
CA LEU A 14 -28.59 -38.49 -13.41
C LEU A 14 -29.03 -38.63 -14.88
N SER A 15 -28.02 -38.82 -15.75
CA SER A 15 -27.95 -39.83 -16.85
C SER A 15 -26.46 -39.91 -17.29
N VAL A 16 -25.71 -41.00 -17.11
CA VAL A 16 -25.64 -42.29 -17.86
C VAL A 16 -25.63 -42.09 -19.38
N GLY A 17 -24.46 -42.33 -20.00
CA GLY A 17 -24.30 -42.33 -21.44
C GLY A 17 -22.91 -42.76 -21.93
N ALA A 18 -22.81 -44.05 -22.27
CA ALA A 18 -22.06 -44.69 -23.35
C ALA A 18 -20.54 -44.47 -23.54
N GLN A 19 -19.85 -45.62 -23.56
CA GLN A 19 -18.50 -45.85 -24.08
C GLN A 19 -18.42 -45.56 -25.60
N VAL A 20 -17.29 -45.00 -26.03
CA VAL A 20 -16.79 -45.13 -27.40
C VAL A 20 -15.26 -45.29 -27.34
N THR A 21 -14.76 -46.44 -27.77
CA THR A 21 -13.37 -46.68 -28.21
C THR A 21 -13.20 -46.14 -29.64
N PRO A 22 -12.00 -45.63 -30.00
CA PRO A 22 -11.16 -46.46 -30.87
C PRO A 22 -9.63 -46.30 -30.67
N THR A 23 -8.98 -47.46 -30.76
CA THR A 23 -7.92 -47.82 -31.73
C THR A 23 -6.79 -46.85 -32.05
N SER A 24 -5.61 -47.18 -31.52
CA SER A 24 -4.28 -47.28 -32.16
C SER A 24 -3.98 -46.43 -33.40
N SER A 25 -2.91 -45.62 -33.31
CA SER A 25 -1.80 -45.70 -34.27
C SER A 25 -0.50 -45.20 -33.67
N PHE A 26 0.53 -46.01 -33.83
CA PHE A 26 1.92 -45.75 -33.51
C PHE A 26 2.52 -44.71 -34.48
N ALA A 27 3.33 -43.80 -33.95
CA ALA A 27 4.43 -43.21 -34.69
C ALA A 27 5.64 -43.08 -33.73
N VAL A 28 6.59 -43.98 -33.93
CA VAL A 28 7.98 -43.89 -33.46
C VAL A 28 8.72 -42.91 -34.39
N VAL A 29 9.85 -42.37 -33.90
CA VAL A 29 10.99 -41.74 -34.61
C VAL A 29 11.14 -40.26 -34.24
N THR A 30 12.30 -39.70 -33.90
CA THR A 30 13.60 -40.17 -33.39
C THR A 30 14.26 -38.89 -32.87
N SER A 31 15.00 -39.01 -31.79
CA SER A 31 15.95 -38.03 -31.24
C SER A 31 16.97 -37.53 -32.26
N THR A 32 17.37 -36.25 -32.20
CA THR A 32 18.78 -35.82 -31.99
C THR A 32 18.94 -34.29 -31.88
N PRO A 33 20.06 -33.81 -31.27
CA PRO A 33 20.28 -32.45 -30.79
C PRO A 33 21.29 -31.65 -31.63
N LEU A 34 21.32 -30.31 -31.48
CA LEU A 34 22.46 -29.41 -31.78
C LEU A 34 22.07 -28.01 -31.22
N VAL A 35 22.72 -27.41 -30.23
CA VAL A 35 24.10 -26.89 -30.09
C VAL A 35 24.41 -25.69 -31.01
N ASN A 36 24.60 -24.56 -30.33
CA ASN A 36 25.53 -23.43 -30.54
C ASN A 36 25.23 -22.20 -31.40
N THR A 37 25.54 -21.05 -30.77
CA THR A 37 26.17 -19.80 -31.29
C THR A 37 25.35 -18.96 -32.29
N SER A 38 25.39 -17.64 -32.38
CA SER A 38 26.27 -16.60 -31.82
C SER A 38 25.60 -15.22 -32.04
N SER A 39 26.08 -14.24 -31.28
CA SER A 39 26.15 -12.79 -31.51
C SER A 39 25.67 -12.17 -32.83
N ARG A 40 25.04 -10.97 -32.72
CA ARG A 40 25.26 -9.76 -33.55
C ARG A 40 24.36 -8.63 -33.03
N SER A 41 24.89 -7.58 -32.41
CA SER A 41 25.50 -6.35 -32.98
C SER A 41 24.50 -5.32 -33.52
N ARG A 42 24.40 -4.24 -32.73
CA ARG A 42 24.00 -2.85 -32.97
C ARG A 42 24.32 -2.28 -34.36
N PRO A 43 23.54 -1.30 -34.85
CA PRO A 43 24.06 -0.22 -35.68
C PRO A 43 23.93 1.18 -35.00
N PRO A 44 24.80 2.15 -35.35
CA PRO A 44 24.79 3.51 -34.80
C PRO A 44 24.28 4.58 -35.82
N SER A 45 24.43 5.85 -35.42
CA SER A 45 24.40 7.11 -36.22
C SER A 45 23.00 7.68 -36.55
N ALA A 46 22.76 9.00 -36.60
CA ALA A 46 23.64 10.17 -36.54
C ALA A 46 22.87 11.42 -36.08
N THR A 47 23.63 12.34 -35.49
CA THR A 47 23.40 13.76 -35.22
C THR A 47 23.23 14.60 -36.49
N ALA A 48 22.41 15.66 -36.45
CA ALA A 48 22.74 16.98 -37.01
C ALA A 48 21.76 18.06 -36.53
N ASN A 49 22.34 19.14 -35.98
CA ASN A 49 21.74 20.42 -35.67
C ASN A 49 21.42 21.22 -36.95
N SER A 50 20.41 22.08 -36.92
CA SER A 50 20.55 23.52 -37.21
C SER A 50 19.19 24.24 -37.23
N THR A 51 19.13 25.34 -36.47
CA THR A 51 18.09 26.39 -36.40
C THR A 51 18.54 27.59 -37.29
N PRO A 52 17.80 28.72 -37.36
CA PRO A 52 16.74 29.15 -38.30
C PRO A 52 17.25 30.30 -39.25
N PRO A 53 16.53 31.33 -39.78
CA PRO A 53 15.47 32.19 -39.20
C PRO A 53 14.30 32.61 -40.15
N ASP A 54 13.44 33.45 -39.58
CA ASP A 54 12.23 34.14 -40.06
C ASP A 54 12.23 34.73 -41.48
N THR A 55 11.04 34.79 -42.08
CA THR A 55 10.59 35.97 -42.83
C THR A 55 9.07 36.04 -42.90
N LEU A 56 8.54 37.20 -42.50
CA LEU A 56 7.16 37.65 -42.68
C LEU A 56 6.83 37.76 -44.17
N ASP A 57 5.61 37.39 -44.59
CA ASP A 57 4.90 38.26 -45.52
C ASP A 57 3.38 38.07 -45.54
N THR A 58 2.72 39.21 -45.67
CA THR A 58 1.28 39.42 -45.63
C THR A 58 0.74 39.43 -47.06
N ARG A 59 -0.29 38.64 -47.41
CA ARG A 59 -1.19 39.05 -48.49
C ARG A 59 -2.57 38.40 -48.44
N ALA A 60 -3.55 39.28 -48.58
CA ALA A 60 -4.98 39.03 -48.61
C ALA A 60 -5.48 38.52 -49.97
N ARG A 61 -6.78 38.16 -49.96
CA ARG A 61 -7.76 38.12 -51.09
C ARG A 61 -7.70 36.90 -52.00
N SER A 62 -8.78 36.09 -52.03
CA SER A 62 -10.00 36.36 -52.81
C SER A 62 -10.87 35.12 -52.92
N HIS A 63 -12.18 35.34 -52.89
CA HIS A 63 -13.21 34.38 -53.25
C HIS A 63 -13.12 33.99 -54.74
N SER A 64 -13.24 32.70 -55.03
CA SER A 64 -13.84 32.25 -56.29
C SER A 64 -14.50 30.89 -56.06
N ASN A 65 -15.83 30.91 -56.05
CA ASN A 65 -16.68 29.73 -56.16
C ASN A 65 -16.44 29.09 -57.52
N VAL A 66 -15.96 27.85 -57.54
CA VAL A 66 -16.00 26.99 -58.73
C VAL A 66 -16.61 25.67 -58.32
N SER A 67 -17.92 25.58 -58.56
CA SER A 67 -18.68 24.35 -58.58
C SER A 67 -18.17 23.48 -59.74
N THR A 68 -17.48 22.39 -59.41
CA THR A 68 -17.26 21.28 -60.33
C THR A 68 -18.03 20.08 -59.82
N ALA A 69 -19.13 19.79 -60.51
CA ALA A 69 -19.93 18.58 -60.35
C ALA A 69 -19.05 17.36 -60.63
N THR A 70 -18.55 16.73 -59.57
CA THR A 70 -17.88 15.43 -59.65
C THR A 70 -18.90 14.38 -59.25
N ALA A 71 -19.03 13.39 -60.12
CA ALA A 71 -20.00 12.30 -60.06
C ALA A 71 -20.15 11.71 -58.65
N ALA A 72 -21.40 11.62 -58.20
CA ALA A 72 -21.79 11.01 -56.94
C ALA A 72 -21.43 9.51 -56.95
N VAL A 73 -20.30 9.18 -56.33
CA VAL A 73 -20.06 7.83 -55.82
C VAL A 73 -21.07 7.60 -54.69
N PRO A 74 -21.85 6.52 -54.66
CA PRO A 74 -22.77 6.24 -53.57
C PRO A 74 -21.95 6.04 -52.28
N LEU A 75 -21.87 7.09 -51.47
CA LEU A 75 -21.33 7.04 -50.13
C LEU A 75 -22.29 6.21 -49.28
N VAL A 76 -22.03 4.91 -49.19
CA VAL A 76 -22.72 4.01 -48.27
C VAL A 76 -22.47 4.55 -46.87
N THR A 77 -23.42 5.32 -46.37
CA THR A 77 -23.47 5.77 -44.98
C THR A 77 -23.72 4.54 -44.13
N ILE A 78 -22.64 3.83 -43.80
CA ILE A 78 -22.63 2.78 -42.79
C ILE A 78 -23.11 3.44 -41.50
N THR A 79 -24.40 3.27 -41.22
CA THR A 79 -25.06 3.87 -40.06
C THR A 79 -24.27 3.49 -38.82
N LYS A 80 -23.93 4.46 -37.96
CA LYS A 80 -23.12 4.27 -36.73
C LYS A 80 -23.60 3.11 -35.83
N ARG A 81 -24.84 2.63 -36.00
CA ARG A 81 -25.40 1.43 -35.34
C ARG A 81 -24.76 0.12 -35.83
N SER A 82 -24.43 -0.01 -37.11
CA SER A 82 -23.85 -1.22 -37.69
C SER A 82 -22.37 -1.42 -37.28
N ALA A 83 -21.57 -0.34 -37.22
CA ALA A 83 -20.18 -0.42 -36.75
C ALA A 83 -20.07 -0.89 -35.28
N LYS A 84 -20.99 -0.45 -34.41
CA LYS A 84 -21.06 -0.95 -33.01
C LYS A 84 -21.47 -2.42 -32.94
N ALA A 85 -22.36 -2.89 -33.81
CA ALA A 85 -22.75 -4.29 -33.88
C ALA A 85 -21.58 -5.17 -34.34
N VAL A 86 -20.86 -4.76 -35.38
CA VAL A 86 -19.65 -5.45 -35.87
C VAL A 86 -18.58 -5.51 -34.78
N HIS A 87 -18.34 -4.41 -34.06
CA HIS A 87 -17.36 -4.39 -32.97
C HIS A 87 -17.73 -5.34 -31.82
N ARG A 88 -19.02 -5.39 -31.43
CA ARG A 88 -19.51 -6.34 -30.40
C ARG A 88 -19.32 -7.78 -30.82
N GLU A 89 -19.54 -8.09 -32.10
CA GLU A 89 -19.35 -9.45 -32.60
C GLU A 89 -17.86 -9.82 -32.63
N GLN A 90 -16.98 -8.90 -33.04
CA GLN A 90 -15.53 -9.12 -32.94
C GLN A 90 -15.07 -9.35 -31.50
N LEU A 91 -15.61 -8.63 -30.51
CA LEU A 91 -15.32 -8.86 -29.10
C LEU A 91 -15.80 -10.24 -28.64
N ARG A 92 -16.99 -10.68 -29.05
CA ARG A 92 -17.48 -12.04 -28.75
C ARG A 92 -16.60 -13.13 -29.36
N VAL A 93 -16.19 -12.94 -30.62
CA VAL A 93 -15.28 -13.88 -31.30
C VAL A 93 -13.94 -13.94 -30.57
N ARG A 94 -13.36 -12.79 -30.19
CA ARG A 94 -12.11 -12.74 -29.41
C ARG A 94 -12.25 -13.40 -28.03
N GLN A 95 -13.35 -13.15 -27.33
CA GLN A 95 -13.62 -13.76 -26.03
C GLN A 95 -13.74 -15.29 -26.16
N LYS A 96 -14.52 -15.78 -27.13
CA LYS A 96 -14.64 -17.22 -27.40
C LYS A 96 -13.28 -17.86 -27.74
N ALA A 97 -12.45 -17.17 -28.52
CA ALA A 97 -11.11 -17.63 -28.85
C ALA A 97 -10.19 -17.68 -27.62
N LEU A 98 -10.28 -16.69 -26.72
CA LEU A 98 -9.57 -16.68 -25.44
C LEU A 98 -10.02 -17.83 -24.54
N ASP A 99 -11.34 -18.00 -24.35
CA ASP A 99 -11.91 -19.04 -23.51
C ASP A 99 -11.51 -20.44 -24.03
N SER A 100 -11.52 -20.64 -25.35
CA SER A 100 -11.04 -21.87 -25.98
C SER A 100 -9.55 -22.12 -25.68
N LYS A 101 -8.70 -21.10 -25.78
CA LYS A 101 -7.28 -21.22 -25.42
C LYS A 101 -7.08 -21.52 -23.93
N LEU A 102 -7.83 -20.89 -23.04
CA LEU A 102 -7.79 -21.15 -21.60
C LEU A 102 -8.21 -22.58 -21.26
N LEU A 103 -9.25 -23.10 -21.91
CA LEU A 103 -9.66 -24.50 -21.77
C LEU A 103 -8.55 -25.45 -22.24
N SER A 104 -7.91 -25.16 -23.37
CA SER A 104 -6.78 -25.98 -23.87
C SER A 104 -5.59 -25.96 -22.90
N ALA A 105 -5.27 -24.81 -22.31
CA ALA A 105 -4.20 -24.68 -21.32
C ALA A 105 -4.53 -25.46 -20.04
N ARG A 106 -5.77 -25.39 -19.56
CA ARG A 106 -6.24 -26.17 -18.40
C ARG A 106 -6.14 -27.67 -18.66
N GLN A 107 -6.53 -28.14 -19.84
CA GLN A 107 -6.41 -29.56 -20.20
C GLN A 107 -4.95 -30.03 -20.26
N ARG A 108 -4.03 -29.21 -20.79
CA ARG A 108 -2.59 -29.52 -20.78
C ARG A 108 -2.06 -29.63 -19.35
N PHE A 109 -2.41 -28.68 -18.50
CA PHE A 109 -2.02 -28.68 -17.09
C PHE A 109 -2.55 -29.94 -16.36
N GLU A 110 -3.81 -30.32 -16.56
CA GLU A 110 -4.37 -31.52 -15.92
C GLU A 110 -3.67 -32.81 -16.41
N LYS A 111 -3.37 -32.90 -17.71
CA LYS A 111 -2.60 -34.03 -18.26
C LYS A 111 -1.20 -34.14 -17.64
N GLU A 112 -0.55 -33.00 -17.41
CA GLU A 112 0.78 -32.94 -16.81
C GLU A 112 0.76 -33.26 -15.31
N VAL A 113 -0.28 -32.80 -14.60
CA VAL A 113 -0.53 -33.20 -13.20
C VAL A 113 -0.74 -34.70 -13.09
N ASP A 114 -1.51 -35.30 -14.00
CA ASP A 114 -1.76 -36.74 -14.01
C ASP A 114 -0.51 -37.54 -14.38
N SER A 115 0.32 -37.05 -15.32
CA SER A 115 1.59 -37.71 -15.66
C SER A 115 2.55 -37.69 -14.47
N LEU A 116 2.70 -36.55 -13.80
CA LEU A 116 3.50 -36.42 -12.58
C LEU A 116 2.96 -37.28 -11.44
N GLY A 117 1.64 -37.38 -11.29
CA GLY A 117 1.01 -38.28 -10.32
C GLY A 117 1.41 -39.73 -10.52
N LYS A 118 1.41 -40.20 -11.78
CA LYS A 118 1.86 -41.54 -12.16
C LYS A 118 3.35 -41.75 -11.93
N GLU A 119 4.18 -40.80 -12.36
CA GLU A 119 5.65 -40.88 -12.25
C GLU A 119 6.12 -40.97 -10.79
N TYR A 120 5.56 -40.14 -9.91
CA TYR A 120 5.97 -40.06 -8.50
C TYR A 120 5.10 -40.88 -7.54
N ARG A 121 4.16 -41.70 -8.05
CA ARG A 121 3.20 -42.48 -7.26
C ARG A 121 2.44 -41.64 -6.22
N LYS A 122 2.01 -40.45 -6.61
CA LYS A 122 1.21 -39.52 -5.78
C LYS A 122 -0.15 -39.30 -6.43
N SER A 123 -1.15 -38.97 -5.61
CA SER A 123 -2.48 -38.64 -6.14
C SER A 123 -2.43 -37.36 -6.99
N SER A 124 -3.18 -37.30 -8.10
CA SER A 124 -3.32 -36.09 -8.91
C SER A 124 -3.78 -34.89 -8.07
N ARG A 125 -4.59 -35.12 -7.04
CA ARG A 125 -5.01 -34.10 -6.06
C ARG A 125 -3.82 -33.51 -5.29
N GLU A 126 -2.88 -34.34 -4.86
CA GLU A 126 -1.68 -33.90 -4.14
C GLU A 126 -0.74 -33.10 -5.05
N ILE A 127 -0.49 -33.58 -6.27
CA ILE A 127 0.35 -32.89 -7.26
C ILE A 127 -0.30 -31.56 -7.67
N ARG A 128 -1.61 -31.56 -7.99
CA ARG A 128 -2.38 -30.35 -8.29
C ARG A 128 -2.31 -29.35 -7.14
N GLY A 129 -2.46 -29.85 -5.91
CA GLY A 129 -2.30 -29.06 -4.70
C GLY A 129 -0.92 -28.40 -4.62
N ARG A 130 0.16 -29.15 -4.86
CA ARG A 130 1.53 -28.60 -4.84
C ARG A 130 1.83 -27.63 -5.99
N ALA A 131 1.27 -27.89 -7.18
CA ALA A 131 1.50 -27.09 -8.38
C ALA A 131 0.69 -25.77 -8.38
N LEU A 132 -0.56 -25.78 -7.93
CA LEU A 132 -1.43 -24.60 -7.88
C LEU A 132 -1.34 -23.84 -6.56
N LEU A 133 -1.16 -24.55 -5.43
CA LEU A 133 -1.08 -23.92 -4.11
C LEU A 133 0.40 -23.74 -3.72
N ARG A 134 1.09 -22.85 -4.45
CA ARG A 134 2.27 -22.17 -3.90
C ARG A 134 1.90 -21.13 -2.82
N ASN A 135 0.61 -21.03 -2.47
CA ASN A 135 0.14 -20.30 -1.31
C ASN A 135 0.39 -21.11 -0.02
N LYS A 136 1.54 -20.84 0.60
CA LYS A 136 1.90 -21.17 2.00
C LYS A 136 0.89 -20.65 3.06
N TYR A 137 -0.23 -20.05 2.66
CA TYR A 137 -1.22 -19.41 3.53
C TYR A 137 -2.35 -20.34 3.95
N GLY A 138 -2.42 -21.54 3.37
CA GLY A 138 -3.22 -22.65 3.87
C GLY A 138 -2.37 -23.75 4.46
N ILE A 139 -1.40 -23.45 5.34
CA ILE A 139 -0.87 -24.51 6.23
C ILE A 139 -2.04 -24.86 7.15
N GLY A 140 -2.90 -25.78 6.71
CA GLY A 140 -3.80 -26.48 7.60
C GLY A 140 -2.95 -26.90 8.79
N LYS A 141 -3.35 -26.47 10.00
CA LYS A 141 -2.57 -26.72 11.21
C LYS A 141 -2.28 -28.22 11.23
N ARG A 142 -1.01 -28.61 11.04
CA ARG A 142 -0.64 -30.02 11.01
C ARG A 142 -1.12 -30.62 12.33
N LYS A 143 -1.86 -31.73 12.25
CA LYS A 143 -2.28 -32.47 13.45
C LYS A 143 -1.05 -32.73 14.31
N VAL A 144 -1.21 -32.63 15.63
CA VAL A 144 -0.13 -32.86 16.56
C VAL A 144 0.31 -34.31 16.44
N ASN A 145 1.57 -34.52 16.06
CA ASN A 145 2.19 -35.84 16.04
C ASN A 145 2.45 -36.27 17.49
N SER A 146 2.01 -37.47 17.85
CA SER A 146 2.16 -38.08 19.18
C SER A 146 3.61 -38.11 19.66
N TYR A 147 4.54 -38.51 18.80
CA TYR A 147 5.98 -38.53 19.12
C TYR A 147 6.51 -37.14 19.45
N ASN A 148 6.17 -36.14 18.64
CA ASN A 148 6.59 -34.75 18.88
C ASN A 148 5.97 -34.17 20.15
N ALA A 149 4.75 -34.59 20.50
CA ALA A 149 4.09 -34.17 21.73
C ALA A 149 4.79 -34.74 22.97
N PHE A 150 5.09 -36.04 22.95
CA PHE A 150 5.84 -36.71 24.00
C PHE A 150 7.24 -36.10 24.17
N ARG A 151 7.98 -35.90 23.07
CA ARG A 151 9.28 -35.21 23.09
C ARG A 151 9.22 -33.81 23.67
N HIS A 152 8.17 -33.05 23.35
CA HIS A 152 7.98 -31.72 23.90
C HIS A 152 7.77 -31.76 25.43
N LYS A 153 6.98 -32.73 25.93
CA LYS A 153 6.79 -32.98 27.36
C LYS A 153 8.10 -33.33 28.06
N GLN A 154 8.88 -34.26 27.52
CA GLN A 154 10.19 -34.64 28.07
C GLN A 154 11.22 -33.50 28.02
N SER A 155 11.23 -32.69 26.95
CA SER A 155 12.09 -31.51 26.87
C SER A 155 11.72 -30.46 27.92
N LYS A 156 10.43 -30.27 28.21
CA LYS A 156 9.98 -29.38 29.30
C LYS A 156 10.43 -29.88 30.68
N ALA A 157 10.28 -31.19 30.94
CA ALA A 157 10.72 -31.80 32.19
C ALA A 157 12.22 -31.59 32.43
N ARG A 158 13.06 -31.85 31.42
CA ARG A 158 14.52 -31.62 31.49
C ARG A 158 14.90 -30.16 31.72
N LYS A 159 14.18 -29.23 31.07
CA LYS A 159 14.41 -27.79 31.31
C LYS A 159 14.05 -27.36 32.73
N ALA A 160 13.04 -27.98 33.33
CA ALA A 160 12.66 -27.74 34.71
C ALA A 160 13.69 -28.34 35.70
N SER A 161 14.25 -29.51 35.40
CA SER A 161 15.31 -30.15 36.21
C SER A 161 16.70 -29.54 36.01
N LYS A 162 16.88 -28.64 35.04
CA LYS A 162 18.18 -28.05 34.61
C LYS A 162 19.21 -29.09 34.12
N GLU A 163 18.76 -30.27 33.71
CA GLU A 163 19.62 -31.27 33.10
C GLU A 163 20.00 -30.84 31.68
N SER A 164 21.30 -30.63 31.44
CA SER A 164 21.83 -30.31 30.12
C SER A 164 22.47 -31.56 29.51
N LEU A 165 21.72 -32.22 28.64
CA LEU A 165 22.25 -33.29 27.78
C LEU A 165 22.61 -32.72 26.41
N GLU A 166 23.60 -33.32 25.75
CA GLU A 166 23.83 -33.08 24.32
C GLU A 166 22.59 -33.45 23.51
N PHE A 167 22.31 -32.70 22.44
CA PHE A 167 21.08 -32.81 21.68
C PHE A 167 20.85 -34.22 21.10
N THR A 168 21.92 -34.90 20.67
CA THR A 168 21.90 -36.26 20.12
C THR A 168 21.52 -37.29 21.18
N ALA A 169 22.21 -37.29 22.31
CA ALA A 169 21.90 -38.15 23.46
C ALA A 169 20.47 -37.93 23.98
N ALA A 170 20.04 -36.67 24.03
CA ALA A 170 18.68 -36.29 24.41
C ALA A 170 17.61 -36.83 23.46
N GLN A 171 17.93 -36.95 22.16
CA GLN A 171 17.02 -37.46 21.13
C GLN A 171 16.93 -38.99 21.13
N GLU A 172 18.05 -39.68 21.34
CA GLU A 172 18.08 -41.14 21.44
C GLU A 172 17.27 -41.61 22.65
N LEU A 173 17.49 -40.99 23.82
CA LEU A 173 16.75 -41.27 25.04
C LEU A 173 15.25 -40.98 24.91
N ASP A 174 14.89 -39.87 24.25
CA ASP A 174 13.48 -39.57 23.94
C ASP A 174 12.82 -40.64 23.05
N THR A 175 13.60 -41.28 22.19
CA THR A 175 13.11 -42.27 21.22
C THR A 175 12.91 -43.62 21.88
N THR A 176 13.85 -44.06 22.72
CA THR A 176 13.70 -45.28 23.52
C THR A 176 12.56 -45.12 24.52
N SER A 177 12.52 -44.02 25.28
CA SER A 177 11.43 -43.75 26.22
C SER A 177 10.05 -43.64 25.56
N TYR A 178 9.97 -43.23 24.29
CA TYR A 178 8.70 -43.22 23.57
C TYR A 178 8.22 -44.62 23.19
N GLN A 179 9.14 -45.52 22.84
CA GLN A 179 8.81 -46.91 22.50
C GLN A 179 8.34 -47.70 23.73
N GLU A 180 8.89 -47.36 24.90
CA GLU A 180 8.55 -47.97 26.19
C GLU A 180 7.35 -47.31 26.89
N ALA A 181 6.86 -46.17 26.38
CA ALA A 181 5.79 -45.42 27.04
C ALA A 181 4.40 -46.02 26.81
N ASP A 182 3.59 -46.01 27.86
CA ASP A 182 2.18 -46.40 27.80
C ASP A 182 1.36 -45.48 26.89
N ALA A 183 0.32 -46.06 26.28
CA ALA A 183 -0.59 -45.35 25.38
C ALA A 183 -1.28 -44.15 26.05
N GLU A 184 -1.58 -44.24 27.35
CA GLU A 184 -2.20 -43.17 28.15
C GLU A 184 -1.26 -41.96 28.30
N THR A 185 0.04 -42.21 28.52
CA THR A 185 1.06 -41.16 28.64
C THR A 185 1.22 -40.41 27.32
N ILE A 186 1.21 -41.13 26.20
CA ILE A 186 1.28 -40.56 24.85
C ILE A 186 0.04 -39.72 24.54
N ALA A 187 -1.16 -40.22 24.89
CA ALA A 187 -2.42 -39.51 24.70
C ALA A 187 -2.48 -38.21 25.52
N THR A 188 -2.03 -38.28 26.78
CA THR A 188 -1.94 -37.13 27.69
C THR A 188 -0.99 -36.07 27.13
N ALA A 189 0.22 -36.46 26.73
CA ALA A 189 1.19 -35.53 26.14
C ALA A 189 0.65 -34.85 24.87
N LYS A 190 -0.12 -35.59 24.05
CA LYS A 190 -0.77 -35.04 22.86
C LYS A 190 -1.84 -34.02 23.21
N SER A 191 -2.70 -34.31 24.20
CA SER A 191 -3.75 -33.40 24.66
C SER A 191 -3.16 -32.11 25.24
N GLU A 192 -2.18 -32.23 26.14
CA GLU A 192 -1.46 -31.10 26.74
C GLU A 192 -0.85 -30.18 25.66
N LEU A 193 -0.20 -30.75 24.63
CA LEU A 193 0.38 -29.95 23.56
C LEU A 193 -0.68 -29.31 22.65
N GLU A 194 -1.84 -29.95 22.46
CA GLU A 194 -2.97 -29.37 21.73
C GLU A 194 -3.60 -28.20 22.49
N GLU A 195 -3.78 -28.33 23.80
CA GLU A 195 -4.26 -27.27 24.68
C GLU A 195 -3.28 -26.10 24.75
N GLU A 196 -2.00 -26.35 24.97
CA GLU A 196 -0.96 -25.32 24.95
C GLU A 196 -0.89 -24.60 23.59
N LYS A 197 -1.12 -25.32 22.48
CA LYS A 197 -1.23 -24.70 21.15
C LYS A 197 -2.49 -23.86 20.99
N LYS A 198 -3.60 -24.21 21.65
CA LYS A 198 -4.83 -23.41 21.67
C LYS A 198 -4.62 -22.15 22.53
N GLU A 199 -4.05 -22.28 23.72
CA GLU A 199 -3.72 -21.14 24.58
C GLU A 199 -2.73 -20.18 23.91
N ARG A 200 -1.65 -20.73 23.32
CA ARG A 200 -0.66 -19.96 22.57
C ARG A 200 -1.09 -19.60 21.15
N SER A 201 -2.31 -19.95 20.74
CA SER A 201 -2.85 -19.44 19.48
C SER A 201 -3.11 -17.93 19.54
N GLY A 202 -3.11 -17.34 20.76
CA GLY A 202 -2.83 -15.93 20.99
C GLY A 202 -1.35 -15.63 20.69
N TYR A 203 -1.12 -14.91 19.61
CA TYR A 203 0.17 -14.82 18.94
C TYR A 203 1.16 -13.92 19.69
N ILE A 204 2.01 -14.50 20.54
CA ILE A 204 3.04 -13.75 21.28
C ILE A 204 4.41 -13.96 20.63
N TYR A 205 4.85 -13.00 19.82
CA TYR A 205 6.25 -12.95 19.42
C TYR A 205 7.11 -12.40 20.53
N LYS A 206 8.01 -13.24 21.05
CA LYS A 206 8.91 -12.85 22.14
C LYS A 206 10.02 -11.89 21.71
N THR A 207 10.34 -11.78 20.41
CA THR A 207 11.44 -10.94 19.91
C THR A 207 10.97 -9.94 18.85
N LEU A 208 11.55 -8.74 18.86
CA LEU A 208 11.28 -7.70 17.85
C LEU A 208 11.56 -8.21 16.43
N LYS A 209 12.70 -8.89 16.22
CA LYS A 209 13.07 -9.49 14.93
C LYS A 209 12.04 -10.52 14.44
N GLY A 210 11.49 -11.33 15.34
CA GLY A 210 10.45 -12.31 15.00
C GLY A 210 9.15 -11.65 14.54
N ARG A 211 8.78 -10.53 15.17
CA ARG A 211 7.62 -9.72 14.76
C ARG A 211 7.78 -9.17 13.34
N THR A 212 8.92 -8.53 13.06
CA THR A 212 9.20 -7.96 11.73
C THR A 212 9.18 -9.04 10.65
N GLN A 213 9.91 -10.13 10.84
CA GLN A 213 9.96 -11.22 9.85
C GLN A 213 8.59 -11.85 9.59
N HIS A 214 7.78 -11.97 10.64
CA HIS A 214 6.43 -12.46 10.47
C HIS A 214 5.57 -11.50 9.66
N ALA A 215 5.60 -10.21 10.04
CA ALA A 215 4.81 -9.21 9.35
C ALA A 215 5.20 -9.13 7.87
N ASP A 216 6.50 -9.14 7.55
CA ASP A 216 7.01 -9.24 6.18
C ASP A 216 6.45 -10.45 5.44
N LYS A 217 6.42 -11.62 6.10
CA LYS A 217 5.90 -12.86 5.51
C LYS A 217 4.40 -12.76 5.22
N VAL A 218 3.62 -12.13 6.10
CA VAL A 218 2.18 -11.93 5.90
C VAL A 218 1.94 -10.93 4.78
N ILE A 219 2.65 -9.80 4.79
CA ILE A 219 2.51 -8.75 3.78
C ILE A 219 2.87 -9.25 2.39
N ARG A 220 3.96 -10.02 2.26
CA ARG A 220 4.30 -10.70 0.99
C ARG A 220 3.19 -11.65 0.52
N GLY A 221 2.44 -12.24 1.45
CA GLY A 221 1.29 -13.07 1.14
C GLY A 221 0.12 -12.30 0.59
N ILE A 222 -0.17 -11.16 1.22
CA ILE A 222 -1.22 -10.25 0.77
C ILE A 222 -0.85 -9.66 -0.60
N ASP A 223 0.41 -9.28 -0.80
CA ASP A 223 0.93 -8.82 -2.10
C ASP A 223 0.74 -9.85 -3.21
N GLN A 224 1.09 -11.11 -2.93
CA GLN A 224 0.87 -12.20 -3.88
C GLN A 224 -0.63 -12.42 -4.15
N ALA A 225 -1.47 -12.43 -3.11
CA ALA A 225 -2.91 -12.62 -3.26
C ALA A 225 -3.58 -11.49 -4.06
N ILE A 226 -3.15 -10.25 -3.87
CA ILE A 226 -3.64 -9.08 -4.64
C ILE A 226 -3.23 -9.19 -6.10
N LYS A 227 -1.98 -9.59 -6.39
CA LYS A 227 -1.52 -9.82 -7.76
C LYS A 227 -2.30 -10.95 -8.43
N GLU A 228 -2.58 -12.04 -7.71
CA GLU A 228 -3.42 -13.14 -8.20
C GLU A 228 -4.86 -12.68 -8.46
N LEU A 229 -5.42 -11.84 -7.60
CA LEU A 229 -6.75 -11.26 -7.78
C LEU A 229 -6.82 -10.33 -9.00
N ASN A 230 -5.76 -9.55 -9.24
CA ASN A 230 -5.63 -8.73 -10.44
C ASN A 230 -5.57 -9.59 -11.71
N LEU A 231 -4.76 -10.64 -11.70
CA LEU A 231 -4.63 -11.54 -12.85
C LEU A 231 -5.90 -12.34 -13.15
N SER A 232 -6.61 -12.79 -12.11
CA SER A 232 -7.80 -13.64 -12.25
C SER A 232 -9.08 -12.87 -12.51
N CYS A 233 -9.26 -11.73 -11.85
CA CYS A 233 -10.52 -10.96 -11.86
C CYS A 233 -10.37 -9.54 -12.44
N GLY A 234 -9.16 -9.10 -12.78
CA GLY A 234 -8.91 -7.74 -13.26
C GLY A 234 -9.07 -6.65 -12.18
N VAL A 235 -9.06 -7.02 -10.90
CA VAL A 235 -9.23 -6.08 -9.79
C VAL A 235 -7.90 -5.38 -9.51
N GLU A 236 -7.90 -4.05 -9.52
CA GLU A 236 -6.77 -3.24 -9.06
C GLU A 236 -6.93 -3.00 -7.55
N SER A 237 -5.83 -3.10 -6.81
CA SER A 237 -5.83 -2.92 -5.35
C SER A 237 -4.55 -2.28 -4.85
N ILE A 238 -4.67 -1.63 -3.70
CA ILE A 238 -3.58 -1.02 -2.95
C ILE A 238 -3.84 -1.33 -1.48
N CYS A 239 -2.83 -1.84 -0.78
CA CYS A 239 -2.83 -2.06 0.65
C CYS A 239 -1.60 -1.42 1.26
N ILE A 240 -1.81 -0.59 2.27
CA ILE A 240 -0.77 0.13 2.99
C ILE A 240 -0.65 -0.48 4.38
N PHE A 241 0.59 -0.76 4.80
CA PHE A 241 0.91 -1.31 6.11
C PHE A 241 1.89 -0.37 6.81
N VAL A 242 1.48 0.13 7.97
CA VAL A 242 2.29 1.02 8.83
C VAL A 242 2.33 0.49 10.24
N SER A 243 3.45 0.70 10.93
CA SER A 243 3.58 0.42 12.36
C SER A 243 2.87 1.49 13.18
N GLY A 244 1.91 1.09 14.02
CA GLY A 244 1.26 1.98 14.99
C GLY A 244 2.09 2.25 16.26
N SER A 245 3.29 1.66 16.38
CA SER A 245 4.16 1.89 17.55
C SER A 245 5.53 2.42 17.12
N ASN A 246 6.00 3.44 17.84
CA ASN A 246 7.35 4.01 17.68
C ASN A 246 8.46 3.05 18.10
N ARG A 247 8.12 2.01 18.87
CA ARG A 247 9.07 0.99 19.35
C ARG A 247 9.37 -0.09 18.31
N ASP A 248 8.49 -0.24 17.33
CA ASP A 248 8.60 -1.25 16.30
C ASP A 248 9.23 -0.61 15.06
N HIS A 249 10.53 -0.86 14.86
CA HIS A 249 11.26 -0.30 13.75
C HIS A 249 10.72 -0.80 12.40
N SER A 250 10.29 0.17 11.59
CA SER A 250 10.15 0.11 10.12
C SER A 250 9.33 -1.05 9.58
N LEU A 251 8.01 -0.95 9.76
CA LEU A 251 7.08 -1.60 8.85
C LEU A 251 6.43 -0.51 8.02
N LEU A 252 7.16 -0.03 7.01
CA LEU A 252 6.65 0.87 5.98
C LEU A 252 6.59 0.09 4.68
N GLN A 253 5.47 -0.58 4.44
CA GLN A 253 5.31 -1.46 3.28
C GLN A 253 3.98 -1.21 2.61
N ALA A 254 3.95 -1.40 1.29
CA ALA A 254 2.72 -1.40 0.52
C ALA A 254 2.71 -2.61 -0.42
N ALA A 255 1.52 -3.18 -0.59
CA ALA A 255 1.21 -4.17 -1.61
C ALA A 255 0.29 -3.51 -2.62
N TYR A 256 0.62 -3.55 -3.90
CA TYR A 256 -0.15 -2.84 -4.92
C TYR A 256 -0.04 -3.49 -6.30
N THR A 257 -1.02 -3.12 -7.11
CA THR A 257 -1.12 -3.43 -8.54
C THR A 257 -0.62 -2.24 -9.37
N SER A 258 -0.32 -2.47 -10.65
CA SER A 258 0.29 -1.44 -11.52
C SER A 258 -0.57 -0.17 -11.64
N LYS A 259 -1.90 -0.28 -11.81
CA LYS A 259 -2.73 0.94 -11.88
C LYS A 259 -2.94 1.58 -10.52
N GLY A 260 -2.76 0.81 -9.44
CA GLY A 260 -2.80 1.33 -8.08
C GLY A 260 -1.71 2.39 -7.84
N ILE A 261 -0.48 2.13 -8.29
CA ILE A 261 0.60 3.13 -8.15
C ILE A 261 0.41 4.31 -9.10
N GLU A 262 -0.05 4.07 -10.33
CA GLU A 262 -0.39 5.13 -11.30
C GLU A 262 -1.49 6.06 -10.79
N PHE A 263 -2.45 5.55 -10.00
CA PHE A 263 -3.49 6.36 -9.38
C PHE A 263 -2.93 7.38 -8.37
N PHE A 264 -1.89 7.01 -7.63
CA PHE A 264 -1.21 7.92 -6.70
C PHE A 264 -0.41 8.98 -7.44
N GLU A 265 0.38 8.58 -8.43
CA GLU A 265 1.28 9.49 -9.13
C GLU A 265 0.57 10.39 -10.15
N GLY A 266 -0.46 9.88 -10.83
CA GLY A 266 -1.22 10.62 -11.84
C GLY A 266 -2.31 11.52 -11.23
N PRO A 267 -3.50 10.98 -10.92
CA PRO A 267 -4.62 11.76 -10.37
C PRO A 267 -4.30 12.47 -9.06
N LEU A 268 -3.68 11.78 -8.10
CA LEU A 268 -3.42 12.36 -6.78
C LEU A 268 -2.15 13.20 -6.73
N LYS A 269 -1.25 13.07 -7.72
CA LYS A 269 0.06 13.75 -7.77
C LYS A 269 0.85 13.60 -6.46
N LYS A 270 0.70 12.45 -5.80
CA LYS A 270 1.37 12.12 -4.54
C LYS A 270 2.25 10.91 -4.76
N ASN A 271 3.48 10.98 -4.25
CA ASN A 271 4.33 9.81 -4.20
C ASN A 271 3.81 8.85 -3.13
N LEU A 272 3.71 7.55 -3.44
CA LEU A 272 3.23 6.53 -2.51
C LEU A 272 4.08 6.49 -1.23
N ASN A 273 5.39 6.72 -1.31
CA ASN A 273 6.27 6.74 -0.13
C ASN A 273 5.95 7.91 0.80
N ASN A 274 5.60 9.08 0.26
CA ASN A 274 5.18 10.22 1.07
C ASN A 274 3.86 9.91 1.79
N VAL A 275 2.90 9.30 1.09
CA VAL A 275 1.62 8.88 1.69
C VAL A 275 1.83 7.82 2.77
N LEU A 276 2.73 6.88 2.53
CA LEU A 276 3.14 5.88 3.52
C LEU A 276 3.71 6.55 4.78
N GLN A 277 4.60 7.52 4.62
CA GLN A 277 5.22 8.25 5.73
C GLN A 277 4.20 9.13 6.48
N ASP A 278 3.33 9.82 5.76
CA ASP A 278 2.22 10.60 6.34
C ASP A 278 1.31 9.68 7.16
N PHE A 279 0.94 8.52 6.61
CA PHE A 279 0.08 7.56 7.29
C PHE A 279 0.77 6.89 8.48
N GLN A 280 2.08 6.66 8.42
CA GLN A 280 2.84 6.19 9.58
C GLN A 280 2.86 7.25 10.68
N THR A 281 3.13 8.50 10.33
CA THR A 281 3.12 9.63 11.27
C THR A 281 1.74 9.76 11.92
N PHE A 282 0.68 9.64 11.14
CA PHE A 282 -0.69 9.60 11.62
C PHE A 282 -0.95 8.43 12.57
N ALA A 283 -0.54 7.21 12.20
CA ALA A 283 -0.77 6.02 13.01
C ALA A 283 -0.01 6.06 14.35
N GLN A 284 1.10 6.78 14.41
CA GLN A 284 1.98 6.90 15.58
C GLN A 284 1.62 8.07 16.50
N GLY A 285 1.30 9.24 15.93
CA GLY A 285 1.04 10.48 16.67
C GLY A 285 -0.41 10.97 16.60
N GLY A 286 -1.30 10.26 15.91
CA GLY A 286 -2.69 10.68 15.70
C GLY A 286 -2.81 11.92 14.80
N THR A 287 -3.95 12.62 14.90
CA THR A 287 -4.19 13.89 14.19
C THR A 287 -3.36 15.06 14.71
N GLU A 288 -2.79 14.94 15.92
CA GLU A 288 -2.06 16.05 16.56
C GLU A 288 -0.71 16.32 15.89
N ASP A 289 -0.03 15.26 15.44
CA ASP A 289 1.25 15.31 14.74
C ASP A 289 1.13 15.27 13.22
N LEU A 290 -0.09 15.10 12.68
CA LEU A 290 -0.31 15.12 11.23
C LEU A 290 -0.23 16.55 10.71
N ALA A 291 1.01 17.05 10.66
CA ALA A 291 1.47 18.24 9.99
C ALA A 291 0.42 19.35 9.95
N LYS A 292 0.34 20.14 11.03
CA LYS A 292 -0.03 21.55 10.86
C LYS A 292 0.78 22.03 9.67
N SER A 293 0.10 22.34 8.56
CA SER A 293 0.79 22.76 7.34
C SER A 293 1.80 23.83 7.72
N HIS A 294 2.95 23.95 7.06
CA HIS A 294 3.89 25.04 7.36
C HIS A 294 3.16 26.39 7.42
N ARG A 295 2.11 26.57 6.58
CA ARG A 295 1.20 27.71 6.60
C ARG A 295 0.37 27.84 7.89
N GLU A 296 -0.13 26.75 8.44
CA GLU A 296 -0.87 26.72 9.71
C GLU A 296 0.04 26.96 10.90
N LEU A 297 1.23 26.35 10.92
CA LEU A 297 2.24 26.63 11.95
C LEU A 297 2.67 28.10 11.92
N GLN A 298 2.84 28.67 10.72
CA GLN A 298 3.09 30.10 10.54
C GLN A 298 1.93 30.97 11.05
N LYS A 299 0.70 30.59 10.72
CA LYS A 299 -0.50 31.29 11.18
C LYS A 299 -0.56 31.28 12.71
N GLU A 300 -0.41 30.12 13.32
CA GLU A 300 -0.41 29.95 14.77
C GLU A 300 0.67 30.78 15.45
N LEU A 301 1.89 30.80 14.91
CA LEU A 301 2.99 31.62 15.44
C LEU A 301 2.66 33.12 15.38
N ARG A 302 2.05 33.59 14.28
CA ARG A 302 1.60 34.98 14.13
C ARG A 302 0.46 35.31 15.09
N ASP A 303 -0.48 34.39 15.27
CA ASP A 303 -1.61 34.55 16.17
C ASP A 303 -1.13 34.65 17.63
N GLN A 304 -0.15 33.82 18.03
CA GLN A 304 0.47 33.87 19.35
C GLN A 304 1.18 35.21 19.62
N VAL A 305 1.99 35.69 18.67
CA VAL A 305 2.68 36.98 18.79
C VAL A 305 1.67 38.13 18.85
N SER A 306 0.64 38.10 18.00
CA SER A 306 -0.40 39.14 17.98
C SER A 306 -1.20 39.17 19.27
N ALA A 307 -1.57 38.01 19.82
CA ALA A 307 -2.27 37.89 21.08
C ALA A 307 -1.43 38.43 22.24
N ARG A 308 -0.15 38.07 22.31
CA ARG A 308 0.77 38.56 23.35
C ARG A 308 0.98 40.08 23.30
N LEU A 309 1.18 40.64 22.11
CA LEU A 309 1.28 42.09 21.93
C LEU A 309 0.00 42.81 22.38
N LEU A 310 -1.17 42.26 22.03
CA LEU A 310 -2.46 42.82 22.44
C LEU A 310 -2.66 42.73 23.95
N SER A 311 -2.33 41.59 24.58
CA SER A 311 -2.37 41.41 26.03
C SER A 311 -1.46 42.40 26.76
N SER A 312 -0.21 42.54 26.32
CA SER A 312 0.73 43.50 26.91
C SER A 312 0.24 44.95 26.76
N LEU A 313 -0.34 45.30 25.61
CA LEU A 313 -0.95 46.61 25.39
C LEU A 313 -2.15 46.85 26.32
N GLN A 314 -3.01 45.86 26.48
CA GLN A 314 -4.19 45.91 27.33
C GLN A 314 -3.81 46.08 28.81
N GLU A 315 -2.75 45.40 29.24
CA GLU A 315 -2.18 45.55 30.59
C GLU A 315 -1.62 46.96 30.80
N ALA A 316 -0.83 47.49 29.86
CA ALA A 316 -0.23 48.82 29.97
C ALA A 316 -1.26 49.97 29.92
N ALA A 317 -2.29 49.84 29.09
CA ALA A 317 -3.37 50.83 28.97
C ALA A 317 -4.29 50.84 30.21
N GLY A 318 -4.33 49.72 30.95
CA GLY A 318 -5.15 49.53 32.14
C GLY A 318 -6.63 49.21 31.85
N PRO A 319 -7.42 48.91 32.89
CA PRO A 319 -8.79 48.38 32.76
C PRO A 319 -9.80 49.36 32.16
N LYS A 320 -9.45 50.65 32.05
CA LYS A 320 -10.33 51.71 31.54
C LYS A 320 -10.57 51.61 30.03
N TYR A 321 -9.67 50.96 29.28
CA TYR A 321 -9.75 50.86 27.83
C TYR A 321 -9.88 49.40 27.41
N SER A 322 -10.98 49.00 26.79
CA SER A 322 -11.10 47.68 26.16
C SER A 322 -10.58 47.73 24.72
N ILE A 323 -9.40 47.17 24.48
CA ILE A 323 -8.73 47.20 23.17
C ILE A 323 -8.99 45.88 22.45
N ARG A 324 -9.90 45.89 21.47
CA ARG A 324 -10.29 44.69 20.72
C ARG A 324 -9.26 44.25 19.67
N SER A 325 -8.51 45.19 19.09
CA SER A 325 -7.56 44.90 18.01
C SER A 325 -6.43 45.93 17.98
N MET A 326 -5.23 45.47 17.67
CA MET A 326 -4.05 46.32 17.50
C MET A 326 -4.04 46.98 16.11
N LYS A 327 -3.71 48.27 16.05
CA LYS A 327 -3.56 49.03 14.80
C LYS A 327 -2.09 49.35 14.56
N TYR A 328 -1.52 48.79 13.50
CA TYR A 328 -0.08 48.87 13.21
C TYR A 328 0.32 50.07 12.33
N GLU A 329 -0.54 50.48 11.39
CA GLU A 329 -0.24 51.55 10.41
C GLU A 329 -0.10 52.93 11.07
N ASP A 330 -1.01 53.26 11.99
CA ASP A 330 -1.01 54.53 12.72
C ASP A 330 -0.62 54.32 14.20
N TYR A 331 0.45 53.55 14.44
CA TYR A 331 0.84 53.14 15.79
C TYR A 331 0.98 54.33 16.75
N GLU A 332 1.71 55.38 16.37
CA GLU A 332 1.94 56.53 17.24
C GLU A 332 0.64 57.29 17.57
N ALA A 333 -0.20 57.56 16.58
CA ALA A 333 -1.42 58.35 16.76
C ALA A 333 -2.52 57.57 17.47
N ARG A 334 -2.74 56.30 17.07
CA ARG A 334 -3.89 55.50 17.55
C ARG A 334 -3.59 54.67 18.78
N ILE A 335 -2.31 54.33 19.02
CA ILE A 335 -1.91 53.55 20.19
C ILE A 335 -1.20 54.45 21.20
N CYS A 336 -0.06 55.05 20.83
CA CYS A 336 0.77 55.76 21.81
C CYS A 336 0.07 56.98 22.41
N ARG A 337 -0.45 57.88 21.56
CA ARG A 337 -1.13 59.11 22.04
C ARG A 337 -2.47 58.84 22.69
N LYS A 338 -3.21 57.85 22.18
CA LYS A 338 -4.57 57.55 22.66
C LYS A 338 -4.57 56.88 24.04
N TYR A 339 -3.63 55.96 24.26
CA TYR A 339 -3.58 55.17 25.50
C TYR A 339 -2.43 55.58 26.42
N ASN A 340 -1.59 56.54 26.03
CA ASN A 340 -0.37 56.96 26.74
C ASN A 340 0.54 55.78 27.07
N VAL A 341 0.86 54.98 26.05
CA VAL A 341 1.73 53.80 26.15
C VAL A 341 2.83 53.86 25.09
N ALA A 342 3.98 53.26 25.37
CA ALA A 342 5.07 53.10 24.43
C ALA A 342 5.57 51.64 24.46
N LEU A 343 5.92 51.10 23.29
CA LEU A 343 6.51 49.77 23.20
C LEU A 343 8.01 49.88 23.47
N VAL A 344 8.47 49.21 24.52
CA VAL A 344 9.87 49.17 24.93
C VAL A 344 10.46 47.81 24.58
N GLY A 345 11.73 47.78 24.18
CA GLY A 345 12.46 46.54 23.88
C GLY A 345 12.15 45.90 22.53
N TRP A 346 11.66 46.68 21.56
CA TRP A 346 11.48 46.17 20.20
C TRP A 346 12.84 45.85 19.55
N PRO A 347 13.00 44.67 18.90
CA PRO A 347 14.30 44.26 18.34
C PRO A 347 14.79 45.21 17.24
N THR A 348 16.04 45.65 17.34
CA THR A 348 16.69 46.48 16.31
C THR A 348 16.77 45.78 14.96
N ASP A 349 16.96 44.46 14.96
CA ASP A 349 17.03 43.62 13.76
C ASP A 349 15.72 43.60 12.95
N LEU A 350 14.60 43.95 13.59
CA LEU A 350 13.29 44.05 12.94
C LEU A 350 13.05 45.42 12.30
N GLY A 351 13.87 46.42 12.61
CA GLY A 351 13.70 47.80 12.16
C GLY A 351 12.43 48.44 12.72
N LYS A 352 11.70 49.16 11.86
CA LYS A 352 10.46 49.86 12.24
C LYS A 352 9.39 48.87 12.74
N PHE A 353 8.60 49.32 13.71
CA PHE A 353 7.45 48.57 14.22
C PHE A 353 6.46 48.25 13.09
N ARG A 354 6.05 46.99 12.97
CA ARG A 354 5.20 46.49 11.87
C ARG A 354 4.37 45.29 12.28
N SER A 355 3.37 44.97 11.47
CA SER A 355 2.45 43.85 11.71
C SER A 355 3.17 42.49 11.70
N PRO A 356 2.82 41.55 12.60
CA PRO A 356 3.33 40.17 12.58
C PRO A 356 3.16 39.43 11.25
N THR A 357 2.20 39.82 10.42
CA THR A 357 2.03 39.27 9.07
C THR A 357 3.17 39.61 8.10
N GLN A 358 3.89 40.70 8.34
CA GLN A 358 5.01 41.18 7.53
C GLN A 358 6.38 40.69 8.05
N ILE A 359 6.40 39.89 9.12
CA ILE A 359 7.62 39.41 9.77
C ILE A 359 7.88 37.94 9.36
N GLY A 360 9.14 37.60 9.11
CA GLY A 360 9.56 36.24 8.76
C GLY A 360 9.56 35.28 9.96
N ASN A 361 9.47 33.96 9.73
CA ASN A 361 9.33 32.95 10.80
C ASN A 361 10.44 32.98 11.85
N LYS A 362 11.69 33.11 11.43
CA LYS A 362 12.84 33.14 12.34
C LYS A 362 12.74 34.32 13.30
N GLN A 363 12.34 35.48 12.76
CA GLN A 363 12.16 36.71 13.53
C GLN A 363 10.91 36.65 14.42
N LEU A 364 9.82 36.01 13.97
CA LEU A 364 8.63 35.78 14.80
C LEU A 364 8.93 34.90 16.01
N LYS A 365 9.73 33.84 15.85
CA LYS A 365 10.14 32.98 16.98
C LYS A 365 10.98 33.76 17.99
N MET A 366 11.92 34.57 17.51
CA MET A 366 12.73 35.45 18.36
C MET A 366 11.86 36.46 19.12
N LEU A 367 10.96 37.15 18.40
CA LEU A 367 10.04 38.12 19.01
C LEU A 367 9.12 37.47 20.04
N LEU A 368 8.63 36.25 19.77
CA LEU A 368 7.83 35.49 20.73
C LEU A 368 8.61 35.16 22.00
N GLY A 369 9.91 34.85 21.89
CA GLY A 369 10.79 34.68 23.06
C GLY A 369 10.90 35.96 23.88
N LEU A 370 11.20 37.08 23.23
CA LEU A 370 11.34 38.39 23.89
C LEU A 370 10.04 38.87 24.56
N LEU A 371 8.89 38.57 23.97
CA LEU A 371 7.56 38.83 24.54
C LEU A 371 7.21 37.90 25.72
N LYS A 372 7.84 36.72 25.82
CA LYS A 372 7.65 35.80 26.95
C LYS A 372 8.56 36.14 28.12
N ASP A 373 9.75 36.63 27.81
CA ASP A 373 10.76 37.05 28.79
C ASP A 373 10.48 38.48 29.29
N ASP A 374 9.35 39.10 28.89
CA ASP A 374 8.94 40.47 29.16
C ASP A 374 9.96 41.56 28.75
N THR A 375 11.00 41.19 28.00
CA THR A 375 12.02 42.11 27.47
C THR A 375 11.46 43.07 26.43
N CYS A 376 10.44 42.63 25.67
CA CYS A 376 9.66 43.45 24.76
C CYS A 376 8.24 43.58 25.31
N ARG A 377 7.81 44.77 25.73
CA ARG A 377 6.46 44.98 26.29
C ARG A 377 6.00 46.42 26.16
N PHE A 378 4.69 46.63 26.26
CA PHE A 378 4.12 47.95 26.40
C PHE A 378 4.30 48.47 27.82
N GLU A 379 4.73 49.72 27.94
CA GLU A 379 4.83 50.43 29.19
C GLU A 379 4.06 51.75 29.10
N LYS A 380 3.61 52.26 30.25
CA LYS A 380 2.99 53.59 30.30
C LYS A 380 4.03 54.62 29.88
N ALA A 381 3.68 55.43 28.89
CA ALA A 381 4.55 56.52 28.47
C ALA A 381 4.76 57.48 29.65
N PRO A 382 5.99 57.97 29.88
CA PRO A 382 6.22 58.99 30.88
C PRO A 382 5.34 60.22 30.55
N PRO A 383 4.79 60.91 31.57
CA PRO A 383 4.04 62.14 31.35
C PRO A 383 4.95 63.10 30.59
N LYS A 384 4.50 63.52 29.40
CA LYS A 384 5.17 64.54 28.59
C LYS A 384 4.92 65.92 29.16
#